data_AF-A0A929X614-F1
#
_entry.id   AF-A0A929X614-F1
#
_cell.length_a   1.000
_cell.length_b   1.000
_cell.length_c   1.000
_cell.angle_alpha   90.00
_cell.angle_beta   90.00
_cell.angle_gamma   90.00
#
_symmetry.space_group_name_H-M   'P 1'
#
loop_
_entity.id
_entity.type
_entity.pdbx_description
1 polymer ?
#
loop_
_entity_poly.entity_id
_entity_poly.type
_entity_poly.pdbx_seq_one_letter_code
_entity_poly.pdbx_strand_id
1 'polypeptide(L)'
;MTAPKYNKRKLVFIKKVGEIYLFEDPKTKIKTTFTLQQLAEFNKKAKKGLVNRNIKNNVFYKEKIEKNKNTKVVVKSKGEQIYEYLKKHPNKLATEITEALKLTNHNQASSYITNFNKKYKEKGRYIAHTKTNINKNKQTYKRNIYFVEEI
;
A
#
# COMPACT_ATOMS: atom_id res chain seq x y z
N MET A 1 -16.78 -23.92 -21.47
CA MET A 1 -15.31 -23.70 -21.36
C MET A 1 -14.75 -23.57 -22.75
N THR A 2 -13.91 -22.58 -23.06
CA THR A 2 -13.15 -22.55 -24.32
C THR A 2 -12.04 -23.60 -24.23
N ALA A 3 -12.15 -24.67 -25.02
CA ALA A 3 -11.15 -25.73 -25.09
C ALA A 3 -9.81 -25.20 -25.65
N PRO A 4 -8.66 -25.71 -25.19
CA PRO A 4 -7.35 -25.33 -25.73
C PRO A 4 -7.27 -25.64 -27.23
N LYS A 5 -6.47 -24.84 -27.96
CA LYS A 5 -6.32 -24.97 -29.41
C LYS A 5 -4.88 -25.24 -29.78
N TYR A 6 -4.68 -26.07 -30.81
CA TYR A 6 -3.40 -26.27 -31.49
C TYR A 6 -3.58 -25.96 -32.97
N ASN A 7 -2.75 -25.08 -33.52
CA ASN A 7 -2.85 -24.58 -34.90
C ASN A 7 -4.31 -24.20 -35.28
N LYS A 8 -4.93 -23.32 -34.47
CA LYS A 8 -6.34 -22.84 -34.57
C LYS A 8 -7.44 -23.91 -34.42
N ARG A 9 -7.12 -25.20 -34.33
CA ARG A 9 -8.08 -26.30 -34.13
C ARG A 9 -8.29 -26.59 -32.64
N LYS A 10 -9.53 -26.90 -32.24
CA LYS A 10 -9.86 -27.25 -30.85
C LYS A 10 -9.33 -28.64 -30.53
N LEU A 11 -8.66 -28.76 -29.39
CA LEU A 11 -8.26 -30.04 -28.84
C LEU A 11 -9.42 -30.67 -28.06
N VAL A 12 -9.53 -31.99 -28.12
CA VAL A 12 -10.57 -32.77 -27.44
C VAL A 12 -9.99 -33.33 -26.14
N PHE A 13 -10.71 -33.17 -25.04
CA PHE A 13 -10.30 -33.75 -23.77
C PHE A 13 -10.40 -35.28 -23.83
N ILE A 14 -9.35 -35.97 -23.39
CA ILE A 14 -9.32 -37.43 -23.31
C ILE A 14 -9.57 -37.89 -21.88
N LYS A 15 -8.66 -37.54 -20.97
CA LYS A 15 -8.68 -38.01 -19.57
C LYS A 15 -7.79 -37.16 -18.67
N LYS A 16 -8.00 -37.30 -17.36
CA LYS A 16 -7.15 -36.70 -16.32
C LYS A 16 -6.22 -37.78 -15.76
N VAL A 17 -4.95 -37.44 -15.56
CA VAL A 17 -3.94 -38.31 -14.92
C VAL A 17 -3.27 -37.48 -13.83
N GLY A 18 -3.50 -37.83 -12.57
CA GLY A 18 -3.04 -37.01 -11.44
C GLY A 18 -3.60 -35.59 -11.53
N GLU A 19 -2.72 -34.58 -11.54
CA GLU A 19 -3.09 -33.16 -11.67
C GLU A 19 -3.11 -32.62 -13.11
N ILE A 20 -2.86 -33.50 -14.09
CA ILE A 20 -2.66 -33.14 -15.50
C ILE A 20 -3.86 -33.60 -16.34
N TYR A 21 -4.28 -32.73 -17.26
CA TYR A 21 -5.39 -32.97 -18.18
C TYR A 21 -4.84 -33.24 -19.58
N LEU A 22 -5.15 -34.41 -20.14
CA LEU A 22 -4.70 -34.83 -21.46
C LEU A 22 -5.75 -34.49 -22.52
N PHE A 23 -5.30 -33.89 -23.61
CA PHE A 23 -6.09 -33.54 -24.78
C PHE A 23 -5.45 -34.10 -26.05
N GLU A 24 -6.24 -34.27 -27.11
CA GLU A 24 -5.79 -34.73 -28.42
C GLU A 24 -6.36 -33.87 -29.54
N ASP A 25 -5.53 -33.61 -30.56
CA ASP A 25 -5.99 -33.05 -31.83
C ASP A 25 -6.67 -34.17 -32.65
N PRO A 26 -7.97 -34.06 -32.96
CA PRO A 26 -8.70 -35.13 -33.64
C PRO A 26 -8.15 -35.45 -35.04
N LYS A 27 -7.51 -34.49 -35.73
CA LYS A 27 -6.96 -34.64 -37.09
C LYS A 27 -5.53 -35.17 -37.09
N THR A 28 -4.68 -34.70 -36.19
CA THR A 28 -3.25 -35.08 -36.18
C THR A 28 -2.91 -36.15 -35.15
N LYS A 29 -3.85 -36.49 -34.25
CA LYS A 29 -3.66 -37.41 -33.12
C LYS A 29 -2.54 -37.01 -32.16
N ILE A 30 -2.04 -35.78 -32.27
CA ILE A 30 -1.06 -35.22 -31.34
C ILE A 30 -1.73 -35.04 -29.99
N LYS A 31 -1.07 -35.56 -28.96
CA LYS A 31 -1.50 -35.48 -27.58
C LYS A 31 -0.77 -34.35 -26.87
N THR A 32 -1.50 -33.59 -26.06
CA THR A 32 -0.96 -32.46 -25.32
C THR A 32 -1.57 -32.41 -23.93
N THR A 33 -0.73 -32.12 -22.95
CA THR A 33 -1.11 -32.08 -21.54
C THR A 33 -1.17 -30.64 -21.04
N PHE A 34 -2.18 -30.35 -20.21
CA PHE A 34 -2.33 -29.05 -19.57
C PHE A 34 -2.57 -29.23 -18.08
N THR A 35 -1.96 -28.36 -17.27
CA THR A 35 -2.33 -28.21 -15.86
C THR A 35 -3.65 -27.46 -15.73
N LEU A 36 -4.32 -27.60 -14.59
CA LEU A 36 -5.55 -26.84 -14.30
C LEU A 36 -5.33 -25.32 -14.41
N GLN A 37 -4.14 -24.85 -14.01
CA GLN A 37 -3.77 -23.43 -14.11
C GLN A 37 -3.73 -22.99 -15.57
N GLN A 38 -3.02 -23.72 -16.43
CA GLN A 38 -2.94 -23.44 -17.88
C GLN A 38 -4.33 -23.51 -18.55
N LEU A 39 -5.18 -24.48 -18.18
CA LEU A 39 -6.56 -24.56 -18.65
C LEU A 39 -7.40 -23.33 -18.26
N ALA A 40 -7.16 -22.79 -17.07
CA ALA A 40 -7.84 -21.58 -16.62
C ALA A 40 -7.42 -20.35 -17.44
N GLU A 41 -6.19 -20.30 -17.95
CA GLU A 41 -5.71 -19.18 -18.78
C GLU A 41 -6.42 -19.08 -20.13
N PHE A 42 -6.88 -20.20 -20.69
CA PHE A 42 -7.68 -20.22 -21.91
C PHE A 42 -9.11 -19.67 -21.73
N ASN A 43 -9.51 -19.33 -20.50
CA ASN A 43 -10.77 -18.66 -20.21
C ASN A 43 -10.59 -17.57 -19.15
N LYS A 44 -10.41 -16.32 -19.59
CA LYS A 44 -10.25 -15.13 -18.72
C LYS A 44 -11.32 -15.03 -17.61
N LYS A 45 -12.57 -15.46 -17.86
CA LYS A 45 -13.64 -15.49 -16.84
C LYS A 45 -13.46 -16.64 -15.83
N ALA A 46 -13.02 -17.81 -16.29
CA ALA A 46 -12.74 -18.94 -15.39
C ALA A 46 -11.45 -18.74 -14.57
N LYS A 47 -10.39 -18.13 -15.12
CA LYS A 47 -9.19 -17.70 -14.37
C LYS A 47 -9.58 -16.84 -13.16
N LYS A 48 -10.46 -15.86 -13.35
CA LYS A 48 -10.95 -14.98 -12.28
C LYS A 48 -11.73 -15.76 -11.21
N GLY A 49 -12.54 -16.75 -11.61
CA GLY A 49 -13.28 -17.62 -10.68
C GLY A 49 -12.41 -18.61 -9.90
N LEU A 50 -11.41 -19.23 -10.55
CA LEU A 50 -10.47 -20.18 -9.94
C LEU A 50 -9.50 -19.48 -8.99
N VAL A 51 -8.99 -18.31 -9.37
CA VAL A 51 -8.19 -17.45 -8.50
C VAL A 51 -9.01 -17.03 -7.28
N ASN A 52 -10.26 -16.60 -7.45
CA ASN A 52 -11.12 -16.22 -6.31
C ASN A 52 -11.48 -17.41 -5.39
N ARG A 53 -11.68 -18.63 -5.92
CA ARG A 53 -11.92 -19.83 -5.11
C ARG A 53 -10.66 -20.32 -4.40
N ASN A 54 -9.51 -20.33 -5.07
CA ASN A 54 -8.23 -20.73 -4.46
C ASN A 54 -7.75 -19.71 -3.42
N ILE A 55 -8.02 -18.42 -3.60
CA ILE A 55 -7.77 -17.39 -2.58
C ILE A 55 -8.65 -17.61 -1.34
N LYS A 56 -9.90 -18.04 -1.49
CA LYS A 56 -10.78 -18.33 -0.34
C LYS A 56 -10.37 -19.58 0.44
N ASN A 57 -9.80 -20.58 -0.23
CA ASN A 57 -9.54 -21.89 0.36
C ASN A 57 -8.06 -22.14 0.75
N ASN A 58 -7.13 -21.26 0.40
CA ASN A 58 -5.71 -21.47 0.63
C ASN A 58 -5.19 -20.55 1.76
N VAL A 59 -4.88 -21.14 2.92
CA VAL A 59 -4.40 -20.47 4.15
C VAL A 59 -3.19 -19.58 3.85
N PHE A 60 -2.28 -20.01 2.98
CA PHE A 60 -1.11 -19.24 2.59
C PHE A 60 -1.45 -17.91 1.90
N TYR A 61 -2.47 -17.88 1.04
CA TYR A 61 -2.92 -16.64 0.39
C TYR A 61 -3.80 -15.79 1.31
N LYS A 62 -4.54 -16.40 2.24
CA LYS A 62 -5.27 -15.68 3.28
C LYS A 62 -4.30 -14.94 4.20
N GLU A 63 -3.23 -15.60 4.64
CA GLU A 63 -2.13 -14.99 5.41
C GLU A 63 -1.37 -13.92 4.63
N LYS A 64 -1.14 -14.11 3.32
CA LYS A 64 -0.46 -13.11 2.48
C LYS A 64 -1.35 -11.89 2.19
N ILE A 65 -2.67 -12.08 2.05
CA ILE A 65 -3.66 -11.00 1.94
C ILE A 65 -3.88 -10.31 3.30
N GLU A 66 -3.87 -11.03 4.41
CA GLU A 66 -3.93 -10.45 5.76
C GLU A 66 -2.62 -9.71 6.11
N LYS A 67 -1.45 -10.23 5.72
CA LYS A 67 -0.17 -9.51 5.79
C LYS A 67 -0.18 -8.25 4.90
N ASN A 68 -0.71 -8.35 3.68
CA ASN A 68 -0.83 -7.19 2.78
C ASN A 68 -1.94 -6.20 3.22
N LYS A 69 -3.00 -6.65 3.90
CA LYS A 69 -4.00 -5.79 4.56
C LYS A 69 -3.45 -5.18 5.86
N ASN A 70 -2.49 -5.83 6.52
CA ASN A 70 -1.77 -5.29 7.68
C ASN A 70 -0.63 -4.35 7.29
N THR A 71 -0.13 -4.39 6.05
CA THR A 71 0.39 -3.21 5.36
C THR A 71 -0.76 -2.40 4.75
N LYS A 72 -1.75 -2.02 5.57
CA LYS A 72 -2.27 -0.67 5.40
C LYS A 72 -1.02 0.19 5.52
N VAL A 73 -0.54 0.77 4.41
CA VAL A 73 0.23 2.00 4.49
C VAL A 73 -0.69 2.90 5.30
N VAL A 74 -0.43 2.98 6.61
CA VAL A 74 -1.14 3.92 7.47
C VAL A 74 -0.72 5.23 6.85
N VAL A 75 -1.61 5.80 6.03
CA VAL A 75 -1.39 7.10 5.40
C VAL A 75 -1.35 8.05 6.58
N LYS A 76 -0.13 8.26 7.11
CA LYS A 76 0.09 9.12 8.25
C LYS A 76 -0.44 10.48 7.85
N SER A 77 -1.33 11.02 8.65
CA SER A 77 -1.79 12.39 8.49
C SER A 77 -0.58 13.33 8.46
N LYS A 78 -0.72 14.51 7.83
CA LYS A 78 0.38 15.49 7.83
C LYS A 78 0.85 15.84 9.25
N GLY A 79 -0.07 15.92 10.22
CA GLY A 79 0.27 16.08 11.63
C GLY A 79 1.11 14.93 12.21
N GLU A 80 0.78 13.68 11.89
CA GLU A 80 1.59 12.52 12.29
C GLU A 80 2.97 12.51 11.61
N GLN A 81 3.07 12.94 10.35
CA GLN A 81 4.35 13.09 9.66
C GLN A 81 5.23 14.15 10.35
N ILE A 82 4.64 15.27 10.75
CA ILE A 82 5.34 16.33 11.50
C ILE A 82 5.79 15.83 12.87
N TYR A 83 4.92 15.13 13.61
CA TYR A 83 5.26 14.54 14.91
C TYR A 83 6.49 13.63 14.80
N GLU A 84 6.49 12.69 13.85
CA GLU A 84 7.58 11.73 13.66
C GLU A 84 8.89 12.41 13.22
N TYR A 85 8.79 13.46 12.39
CA TYR A 85 9.92 14.27 12.00
C TYR A 85 10.54 15.00 13.21
N LEU A 86 9.71 15.64 14.04
CA LEU A 86 10.15 16.38 15.22
C LEU A 86 10.70 15.49 16.33
N LYS A 87 10.32 14.19 16.40
CA LYS A 87 11.00 13.22 17.29
C LYS A 87 12.47 13.03 16.92
N LYS A 88 12.81 13.10 15.63
CA LYS A 88 14.18 12.92 15.13
C LYS A 88 14.94 14.24 15.02
N HIS A 89 14.22 15.33 14.78
CA HIS A 89 14.75 16.66 14.55
C HIS A 89 13.98 17.68 15.41
N PRO A 90 14.24 17.73 16.73
CA PRO A 90 13.56 18.67 17.62
C PRO A 90 13.98 20.10 17.30
N ASN A 91 13.23 21.06 17.86
CA ASN A 91 13.50 22.49 17.81
C ASN A 91 13.55 23.06 16.38
N LYS A 92 12.48 22.84 15.61
CA LYS A 92 12.37 23.31 14.23
C LYS A 92 11.31 24.39 14.04
N LEU A 93 11.60 25.35 13.17
CA LEU A 93 10.66 26.37 12.73
C LEU A 93 9.62 25.77 11.80
N ALA A 94 8.42 26.38 11.75
CA ALA A 94 7.38 25.98 10.80
C ALA A 94 7.87 25.97 9.33
N THR A 95 8.76 26.91 8.97
CA THR A 95 9.37 26.97 7.63
C THR A 95 10.25 25.75 7.36
N GLU A 96 11.13 25.40 8.29
CA GLU A 96 12.02 24.23 8.17
C GLU A 96 11.21 22.93 8.09
N ILE A 97 10.14 22.80 8.88
CA ILE A 97 9.24 21.64 8.85
C ILE A 97 8.56 21.53 7.48
N THR A 98 8.08 22.65 6.95
CA THR A 98 7.38 22.70 5.65
C THR A 98 8.31 22.31 4.51
N GLU A 99 9.53 22.83 4.50
CA GLU A 99 10.56 22.50 3.51
C GLU A 99 10.96 21.02 3.58
N ALA A 100 11.26 20.52 4.78
CA ALA A 100 11.67 19.13 4.98
C ALA A 100 10.59 18.12 4.55
N LEU A 101 9.32 18.44 4.80
CA LEU A 101 8.18 17.56 4.48
C LEU A 101 7.52 17.89 3.13
N LYS A 102 8.09 18.81 2.35
CA LYS A 102 7.58 19.28 1.06
C LYS A 102 6.07 19.60 1.12
N LEU A 103 5.65 20.33 2.17
CA LEU A 103 4.26 20.78 2.30
C LEU A 103 4.01 21.94 1.31
N THR A 104 2.77 22.08 0.85
CA THR A 104 2.45 23.06 -0.20
C THR A 104 2.48 24.51 0.29
N ASN A 105 2.36 24.78 1.60
CA ASN A 105 2.42 26.13 2.15
C ASN A 105 2.98 26.16 3.58
N HIS A 106 3.87 27.11 3.87
CA HIS A 106 4.50 27.31 5.19
C HIS A 106 3.50 27.54 6.34
N ASN A 107 2.32 28.08 6.05
CA ASN A 107 1.26 28.29 7.05
C ASN A 107 0.52 26.99 7.42
N GLN A 108 0.68 25.92 6.64
CA GLN A 108 -0.02 24.67 6.88
C GLN A 108 0.59 23.87 8.03
N ALA A 109 1.90 23.97 8.27
CA ALA A 109 2.56 23.23 9.35
C ALA A 109 1.89 23.53 10.71
N SER A 110 1.69 24.81 11.03
CA SER A 110 1.01 25.23 12.27
C SER A 110 -0.42 24.70 12.37
N SER A 111 -1.19 24.73 11.26
CA SER A 111 -2.55 24.21 11.23
C SER A 111 -2.59 22.69 11.45
N TYR A 112 -1.69 21.95 10.80
CA TYR A 112 -1.57 20.50 10.99
C TYR A 112 -1.15 20.13 12.41
N ILE A 113 -0.27 20.91 13.05
CA ILE A 113 0.14 20.75 14.44
C ILE A 113 -1.05 20.96 15.38
N THR A 114 -1.83 22.03 15.19
CA THR A 114 -3.04 22.29 16.00
C THR A 114 -4.03 21.12 15.89
N ASN A 115 -4.30 20.66 14.68
CA ASN A 115 -5.20 19.52 14.45
C ASN A 115 -4.67 18.22 15.05
N PHE A 116 -3.36 17.98 14.98
CA PHE A 116 -2.71 16.84 15.61
C PHE A 116 -2.88 16.88 17.13
N ASN A 117 -2.52 17.99 17.76
CA ASN A 117 -2.60 18.14 19.21
C ASN A 117 -4.04 17.99 19.70
N LYS A 118 -5.03 18.54 18.99
CA LYS A 118 -6.45 18.36 19.34
C LYS A 118 -6.87 16.88 19.38
N LYS A 119 -6.28 16.04 18.53
CA LYS A 119 -6.65 14.61 18.40
C LYS A 119 -5.82 13.67 19.29
N TYR A 120 -4.57 14.02 19.57
CA TYR A 120 -3.61 13.08 20.16
C TYR A 120 -3.03 13.52 21.51
N LYS A 121 -3.31 14.75 21.99
CA LYS A 121 -2.82 15.23 23.29
C LYS A 121 -3.24 14.32 24.45
N GLU A 122 -4.50 13.89 24.49
CA GLU A 122 -5.02 12.95 25.51
C GLU A 122 -4.41 11.54 25.40
N LYS A 123 -3.70 11.25 24.30
CA LYS A 123 -3.03 9.96 24.05
C LYS A 123 -1.52 10.03 24.31
N GLY A 124 -1.05 11.02 25.07
CA GLY A 124 0.37 11.21 25.41
C GLY A 124 1.25 11.69 24.25
N ARG A 125 0.66 12.12 23.13
CA ARG A 125 1.42 12.60 21.96
C ARG A 125 1.14 14.08 21.73
N TYR A 126 2.13 14.91 22.01
CA TYR A 126 2.01 16.36 21.93
C TYR A 126 3.19 17.00 21.19
N ILE A 127 2.88 17.97 20.32
CA ILE A 127 3.87 18.85 19.69
C ILE A 127 3.79 20.20 20.40
N ALA A 128 4.79 20.48 21.24
CA ALA A 128 4.94 21.73 21.95
C ALA A 128 5.59 22.81 21.09
N HIS A 129 5.55 24.06 21.58
CA HIS A 129 6.29 25.15 20.96
C HIS A 129 6.77 26.19 21.97
N THR A 130 7.91 26.82 21.66
CA THR A 130 8.41 28.00 22.36
C THR A 130 8.62 29.15 21.38
N LYS A 131 8.51 30.40 21.87
CA LYS A 131 8.77 31.59 21.05
C LYS A 131 10.25 31.94 21.11
N THR A 132 10.87 32.08 19.95
CA THR A 132 12.23 32.59 19.80
C THR A 132 12.24 33.90 19.01
N ASN A 133 13.27 34.71 19.24
CA ASN A 133 13.53 35.90 18.45
C ASN A 133 14.48 35.54 17.30
N ILE A 134 14.07 35.83 16.07
CA ILE A 134 14.91 35.68 14.88
C ILE A 134 15.15 37.05 14.28
N ASN A 135 16.42 37.39 14.07
CA ASN A 135 16.81 38.61 13.40
C ASN A 135 16.93 38.35 11.90
N LYS A 136 16.14 39.07 11.09
CA LYS A 136 16.22 39.03 9.63
C LYS A 136 16.05 40.46 9.11
N ASN A 137 16.88 40.88 8.15
CA ASN A 137 16.82 42.22 7.55
C ASN A 137 16.79 43.37 8.57
N LYS A 138 17.66 43.31 9.60
CA LYS A 138 17.73 44.29 10.70
C LYS A 138 16.43 44.44 11.52
N GLN A 139 15.50 43.49 11.42
CA GLN A 139 14.27 43.43 12.20
C GLN A 139 14.22 42.12 13.01
N THR A 140 13.65 42.20 14.22
CA THR A 140 13.48 41.06 15.12
C THR A 140 12.05 40.53 15.01
N TYR A 141 11.91 39.26 14.64
CA TYR A 141 10.62 38.59 14.54
C TYR A 141 10.49 37.50 15.61
N LYS A 142 9.34 37.45 16.29
CA LYS A 142 9.01 36.33 17.16
C LYS A 142 8.51 35.17 16.30
N ARG A 143 9.16 34.01 16.40
CA ARG A 143 8.80 32.79 15.67
C ARG A 143 8.67 31.62 16.63
N ASN A 144 7.78 30.69 16.29
CA ASN A 144 7.61 29.47 17.06
C ASN A 144 8.64 28.43 16.62
N ILE A 145 9.32 27.86 17.61
CA ILE A 145 10.13 26.65 17.49
C ILE A 145 9.28 25.49 18.02
N TYR A 146 9.17 24.41 17.26
CA TYR A 146 8.37 23.24 17.60
C TYR A 146 9.24 22.05 18.00
N PHE A 147 8.76 21.25 18.94
CA PHE A 147 9.40 20.01 19.42
C PHE A 147 8.34 19.05 19.96
N VAL A 148 8.70 17.78 20.14
CA VAL A 148 7.80 16.77 20.71
C VAL A 148 8.03 16.68 22.21
N GLU A 149 6.94 16.71 22.98
CA GLU A 149 6.93 16.30 24.38
C GLU A 149 6.17 14.97 24.46
N GLU A 150 6.77 14.00 25.14
CA GLU A 150 6.08 12.79 25.57
C GLU A 150 5.49 13.10 26.95
N ILE A 151 4.16 13.07 27.06
CA ILE A 151 3.38 13.29 28.29
C ILE A 151 2.96 11.94 28.83
#